data_AF-A0A2D4WS62-F1
#
_entry.id   AF-A0A2D4WS62-F1
#
_cell.length_a   1.000
_cell.length_b   1.000
_cell.length_c   1.000
_cell.angle_alpha   90.00
_cell.angle_beta   90.00
_cell.angle_gamma   90.00
#
_symmetry.space_group_name_H-M   'P 1'
#
loop_
_entity.id
_entity.type
_entity.pdbx_description
1 polymer ?
#
loop_
_entity_poly.entity_id
_entity_poly.type
_entity_poly.pdbx_seq_one_letter_code
_entity_poly.pdbx_strand_id
1 'polypeptide(L)'
;MTALDPQFLQSKHSEGDDYETYLAKDQSRIESWRDIEKRLEISPAQQDVLDGFTRSMKVMCLSGTWCGDCVVQGPMIERVASACDHIDL
;
A
#
# COMPACT_ATOMS: atom_id res chain seq x y z
N MET A 1 23.83 7.77 -11.78
CA MET A 1 22.62 7.07 -11.35
C MET A 1 22.95 6.35 -10.07
N THR A 2 22.25 6.63 -8.98
CA THR A 2 22.33 5.80 -7.78
C THR A 2 21.77 4.42 -8.15
N ALA A 3 22.50 3.35 -7.86
CA ALA A 3 21.99 2.00 -8.09
C ALA A 3 20.78 1.75 -7.17
N LEU A 4 19.79 0.99 -7.65
CA LEU A 4 18.70 0.46 -6.81
C LEU A 4 19.24 -0.72 -5.98
N ASP A 5 20.28 -0.48 -5.21
CA ASP A 5 20.88 -1.49 -4.35
C ASP A 5 20.02 -1.73 -3.09
N PRO A 6 20.26 -2.84 -2.36
CA PRO A 6 19.45 -3.18 -1.19
C PRO A 6 19.45 -2.12 -0.09
N GLN A 7 20.57 -1.41 0.11
CA GLN A 7 20.68 -0.40 1.16
C GLN A 7 19.84 0.83 0.82
N PHE A 8 19.87 1.24 -0.44
CA PHE A 8 19.03 2.34 -0.94
C PHE A 8 17.54 2.01 -0.80
N LEU A 9 17.12 0.82 -1.24
CA LEU A 9 15.71 0.42 -1.17
C LEU A 9 15.22 0.29 0.28
N GLN A 10 16.07 -0.22 1.19
CA GLN A 10 15.73 -0.29 2.61
C GLN A 10 15.56 1.10 3.22
N SER A 11 16.47 2.04 2.93
CA SER A 11 16.36 3.44 3.39
C SER A 11 15.07 4.08 2.89
N LYS A 12 14.71 3.89 1.61
CA LYS A 12 13.50 4.48 1.05
C LYS A 12 12.22 3.88 1.61
N HIS A 13 12.19 2.57 1.85
CA HIS A 13 11.07 1.93 2.54
C HIS A 13 10.89 2.50 3.95
N SER A 14 11.99 2.62 4.73
CA SER A 14 11.94 3.19 6.08
C SER A 14 11.60 4.69 6.14
N GLU A 15 11.82 5.43 5.06
CA GLU A 15 11.47 6.86 4.93
C GLU A 15 10.04 7.08 4.42
N GLY A 16 9.39 6.04 3.89
CA GLY A 16 8.01 6.10 3.41
C GLY A 16 7.04 6.42 4.54
N ASP A 17 5.94 7.09 4.22
CA ASP A 17 4.84 7.22 5.17
C ASP A 17 3.99 5.95 5.18
N ASP A 18 3.45 5.60 6.33
CA ASP A 18 2.31 4.69 6.38
C ASP A 18 1.11 5.26 5.61
N TYR A 19 0.17 4.37 5.26
CA TYR A 19 -0.97 4.70 4.42
C TYR A 19 -1.80 5.90 4.92
N GLU A 20 -2.09 5.93 6.22
CA GLU A 20 -2.90 6.99 6.84
C GLU A 20 -2.16 8.33 6.85
N THR A 21 -0.87 8.32 7.18
CA THR A 21 0.00 9.50 7.16
C THR A 21 0.15 10.03 5.74
N TYR A 22 0.30 9.15 4.74
CA TYR A 22 0.36 9.52 3.33
C TYR A 22 -0.92 10.23 2.88
N LEU A 23 -2.10 9.69 3.20
CA LEU A 23 -3.39 10.30 2.84
C LEU A 23 -3.63 11.64 3.54
N ALA A 24 -3.22 11.76 4.80
CA ALA A 24 -3.38 12.99 5.57
C ALA A 24 -2.63 14.19 4.97
N LYS A 25 -1.65 13.98 4.07
CA LYS A 25 -0.91 15.04 3.39
C LYS A 25 -1.75 15.89 2.44
N ASP A 26 -2.86 15.37 1.93
CA ASP A 26 -3.80 16.13 1.12
C ASP A 26 -5.25 15.79 1.48
N GLN A 27 -5.79 16.53 2.43
CA GLN A 27 -7.15 16.34 2.92
C GLN A 27 -8.21 16.44 1.81
N SER A 28 -7.95 17.19 0.74
CA SER A 28 -8.90 17.36 -0.37
C SER A 28 -9.07 16.10 -1.21
N ARG A 29 -8.18 15.11 -1.06
CA ARG A 29 -8.18 13.85 -1.82
C ARG A 29 -8.67 12.66 -1.01
N ILE A 30 -8.73 12.76 0.32
CA ILE A 30 -9.03 11.62 1.20
C ILE A 30 -10.36 10.96 0.82
N GLU A 31 -11.41 11.75 0.56
CA GLU A 31 -12.76 11.21 0.30
C GLU A 31 -12.78 10.24 -0.89
N SER A 32 -12.09 10.55 -1.98
CA SER A 32 -12.06 9.68 -3.16
C SER A 32 -11.34 8.35 -2.89
N TRP A 33 -10.36 8.34 -1.98
CA TRP A 33 -9.69 7.10 -1.54
C TRP A 33 -10.61 6.28 -0.64
N ARG A 34 -11.26 6.91 0.35
CA ARG A 34 -12.21 6.25 1.26
C ARG A 34 -13.40 5.66 0.53
N ASP A 35 -13.86 6.29 -0.54
CA ASP A 35 -14.97 5.76 -1.34
C ASP A 35 -14.61 4.46 -2.06
N ILE A 36 -13.35 4.29 -2.46
CA ILE A 36 -12.86 3.01 -2.97
C ILE A 36 -12.76 2.00 -1.82
N GLU A 37 -12.16 2.36 -0.69
CA GLU A 37 -12.00 1.45 0.47
C GLU A 37 -13.32 0.81 0.92
N LYS A 38 -14.41 1.58 0.95
CA LYS A 38 -15.76 1.11 1.31
C LYS A 38 -16.29 0.01 0.40
N ARG A 39 -15.77 -0.11 -0.81
CA ARG A 39 -16.21 -1.06 -1.84
C ARG A 39 -15.29 -2.27 -1.97
N LEU A 40 -14.14 -2.24 -1.30
CA LEU A 40 -13.17 -3.33 -1.35
C LEU A 40 -13.57 -4.40 -0.35
N GLU A 41 -13.34 -5.65 -0.71
CA GLU A 41 -13.44 -6.83 0.14
C GLU A 41 -12.38 -7.84 -0.32
N ILE A 42 -11.84 -8.62 0.60
CA ILE A 42 -10.99 -9.77 0.27
C ILE A 42 -11.91 -10.99 0.20
N SER A 43 -12.01 -11.59 -0.98
CA SER A 43 -12.76 -12.83 -1.15
C SER A 43 -12.05 -14.00 -0.45
N PRO A 44 -12.76 -15.08 -0.09
CA PRO A 44 -12.14 -16.25 0.54
C PRO A 44 -10.95 -16.82 -0.26
N ALA A 45 -11.09 -16.92 -1.59
CA ALA A 45 -10.02 -17.42 -2.45
C ALA A 45 -8.79 -16.49 -2.50
N GLN A 46 -8.98 -15.18 -2.30
CA GLN A 46 -7.86 -14.24 -2.18
C GLN A 46 -7.20 -14.36 -0.80
N GLN A 47 -8.00 -14.53 0.26
CA GLN A 47 -7.45 -14.78 1.60
C GLN A 47 -6.59 -16.06 1.61
N ASP A 48 -7.05 -17.14 0.99
CA ASP A 48 -6.28 -18.40 0.87
C ASP A 48 -4.90 -18.18 0.22
N VAL A 49 -4.80 -17.25 -0.74
CA VAL A 49 -3.51 -16.89 -1.36
C VAL A 49 -2.62 -16.12 -0.39
N LEU A 50 -3.19 -15.17 0.36
CA LEU A 50 -2.47 -14.35 1.33
C LEU A 50 -1.95 -15.19 2.51
N ASP A 51 -2.76 -16.15 2.97
CA ASP A 51 -2.40 -17.08 4.05
C ASP A 51 -1.24 -18.02 3.64
N GLY A 52 -1.01 -18.19 2.34
CA GLY A 52 0.12 -18.94 1.81
C GLY A 52 1.46 -18.20 1.85
N PHE A 53 1.48 -16.91 2.19
CA PHE A 53 2.72 -16.14 2.25
C PHE A 53 3.53 -16.55 3.49
N THR A 54 4.82 -16.79 3.29
CA THR A 54 5.74 -17.23 4.37
C THR A 54 6.93 -16.30 4.56
N ARG A 55 7.09 -15.31 3.67
CA ARG A 55 8.18 -14.34 3.70
C ARG A 55 7.60 -12.96 3.95
N SER A 56 8.17 -12.24 4.91
CA SER A 56 7.88 -10.82 5.07
C SER A 56 8.36 -10.03 3.85
N MET A 57 7.44 -9.32 3.21
CA MET A 57 7.69 -8.46 2.07
C MET A 57 7.68 -7.00 2.53
N LYS A 58 8.72 -6.26 2.16
CA LYS A 58 8.76 -4.80 2.30
C LYS A 58 8.22 -4.20 1.00
N VAL A 59 7.05 -3.58 1.07
CA VAL A 59 6.37 -2.99 -0.08
C VAL A 59 6.50 -1.48 0.03
N MET A 60 6.95 -0.83 -1.03
CA MET A 60 7.03 0.63 -1.09
C MET A 60 6.30 1.11 -2.34
N CYS A 61 5.39 2.06 -2.18
CA CYS A 61 4.65 2.65 -3.28
C CYS A 61 5.17 4.04 -3.61
N LEU A 62 5.50 4.28 -4.89
CA LEU A 62 5.68 5.63 -5.41
C LEU A 62 4.36 6.09 -6.03
N SER A 63 3.70 7.05 -5.40
CA SER A 63 2.34 7.45 -5.75
C SER A 63 2.10 8.95 -5.55
N GLY A 64 0.94 9.42 -6.03
CA GLY A 64 0.42 10.75 -5.73
C GLY A 64 -1.06 10.68 -5.37
N THR A 65 -1.49 11.39 -4.32
CA THR A 65 -2.88 11.37 -3.81
C THR A 65 -3.90 11.86 -4.86
N TRP A 66 -3.41 12.62 -5.84
CA TRP A 66 -4.15 13.18 -6.97
C TRP A 66 -4.18 12.29 -8.21
N CYS A 67 -3.35 11.24 -8.26
CA CYS A 67 -3.26 10.35 -9.41
C CYS A 67 -4.48 9.42 -9.43
N GLY A 68 -5.26 9.44 -10.51
CA GLY A 68 -6.50 8.66 -10.63
C GLY A 68 -6.29 7.15 -10.41
N ASP A 69 -5.19 6.59 -10.93
CA ASP A 69 -4.86 5.19 -10.72
C ASP A 69 -4.46 4.91 -9.27
N CYS A 70 -3.71 5.81 -8.63
CA CYS A 70 -3.32 5.67 -7.23
C CYS A 70 -4.54 5.72 -6.30
N VAL A 71 -5.51 6.58 -6.57
CA VAL A 71 -6.78 6.66 -5.82
C VAL A 71 -7.53 5.33 -5.83
N VAL A 72 -7.40 4.53 -6.89
CA VAL A 72 -8.05 3.22 -6.99
C VAL A 72 -7.17 2.10 -6.43
N GLN A 73 -5.89 2.05 -6.83
CA GLN A 73 -4.99 0.95 -6.50
C GLN A 73 -4.40 1.05 -5.10
N GLY A 74 -4.15 2.26 -4.60
CA GLY A 74 -3.62 2.47 -3.26
C GLY A 74 -4.49 1.85 -2.16
N PRO A 75 -5.81 2.09 -2.14
CA PRO A 75 -6.73 1.40 -1.24
C PRO A 75 -6.74 -0.12 -1.40
N MET A 76 -6.54 -0.64 -2.62
CA MET A 76 -6.46 -2.09 -2.87
C MET A 76 -5.20 -2.68 -2.27
N ILE A 77 -4.07 -2.00 -2.42
CA ILE A 77 -2.78 -2.42 -1.85
C ILE A 77 -2.85 -2.38 -0.33
N GLU A 78 -3.38 -1.29 0.26
CA GLU A 78 -3.61 -1.21 1.70
C GLU A 78 -4.49 -2.37 2.16
N ARG A 79 -5.64 -2.61 1.51
CA ARG A 79 -6.54 -3.70 1.91
C ARG A 79 -5.87 -5.08 1.89
N VAL A 80 -5.01 -5.33 0.92
CA VAL A 80 -4.23 -6.57 0.84
C VAL A 80 -3.18 -6.63 1.95
N ALA A 81 -2.49 -5.52 2.23
CA ALA A 81 -1.51 -5.43 3.30
C ALA A 81 -2.15 -5.63 4.69
N SER A 82 -3.28 -4.97 4.99
CA SER A 82 -3.97 -5.13 6.28
C SER A 82 -4.55 -6.55 6.47
N ALA A 83 -4.69 -7.35 5.41
CA ALA A 83 -5.19 -8.73 5.47
C ALA A 83 -4.07 -9.78 5.55
N CYS A 84 -2.80 -9.39 5.59
CA CYS A 84 -1.66 -10.31 5.60
C CYS A 84 -0.50 -9.77 6.45
N ASP A 85 -0.21 -10.42 7.59
CA ASP A 85 0.88 -10.05 8.51
C ASP A 85 2.29 -10.12 7.88
N HIS A 86 2.41 -10.72 6.71
CA HIS A 86 3.66 -10.82 5.96
C HIS A 86 3.90 -9.66 4.99
N ILE A 87 3.01 -8.65 4.95
CA ILE A 87 3.18 -7.46 4.11
C ILE A 87 3.41 -6.25 5.00
N ASP A 88 4.58 -5.63 4.85
CA ASP A 88 4.94 -4.37 5.50
C ASP A 88 4.91 -3.28 4.43
N LEU A 89 3.78 -2.57 4.37
CA LEU A 89 3.48 -1.51 3.40
C LEU A 89 3.94 -0.15 3.91
#